data_AF-A0A2H3ECN5-F1
#
_entry.id   AF-A0A2H3ECN5-F1
#
_cell.length_a   1.000
_cell.length_b   1.000
_cell.length_c   1.000
_cell.angle_alpha   90.00
_cell.angle_beta   90.00
_cell.angle_gamma   90.00
#
_symmetry.space_group_name_H-M   'P 1'
#
loop_
_entity.id
_entity.type
_entity.pdbx_description
1 polymer ?
#
loop_
_entity_poly.entity_id
_entity_poly.type
_entity_poly.pdbx_seq_one_letter_code
_entity_poly.pdbx_strand_id
1 'polypeptide(L)'
;MSLLRPLALATSARYFSTATRRSNNVLRPRNLKPFLYAGAGLLGGSFLFSSTIHLDAEPQEKDTQVAAVDQDTIKDPATDIEFPTTLRVTTKVKTPLLSLVGVGVRTVSFLGLKVYSVAFYADLNNPELKITDSMTPDEKIERIVRTCACVVRIVPTRNTSFTHLRDAFVRATGERMVLGRKKGTLSEEEAVEVGLPLRKLKTLFPNSPLKKHTPLDIFLAPPVPGRQRVLIFRDLGGIESDWLAPEFILHYFENNGVSPSLKQTVVARLKDFVK
;
A
#
# COMPACT_ATOMS: atom_id res chain seq x y z
N MET A 1 75.96 -14.59 13.71
CA MET A 1 75.26 -15.34 12.65
C MET A 1 73.82 -14.87 12.65
N SER A 2 73.47 -13.98 11.73
CA SER A 2 72.68 -14.32 10.52
C SER A 2 71.18 -14.39 10.81
N LEU A 3 70.25 -13.70 10.14
CA LEU A 3 70.24 -12.63 9.15
C LEU A 3 68.78 -12.12 9.19
N LEU A 4 68.58 -10.80 9.11
CA LEU A 4 67.27 -10.15 8.95
C LEU A 4 66.73 -10.29 7.51
N ARG A 5 65.39 -10.16 7.37
CA ARG A 5 64.51 -10.09 6.17
C ARG A 5 63.86 -11.42 5.73
N PRO A 6 62.71 -11.42 5.02
CA PRO A 6 62.08 -10.37 4.19
C PRO A 6 60.56 -10.20 4.51
N LEU A 7 59.65 -9.49 3.83
CA LEU A 7 59.44 -9.04 2.45
C LEU A 7 58.51 -7.81 2.48
N ALA A 8 58.82 -6.78 1.70
CA ALA A 8 57.90 -5.70 1.36
C ALA A 8 56.94 -6.19 0.27
N LEU A 9 55.62 -6.12 0.50
CA LEU A 9 54.63 -6.28 -0.57
C LEU A 9 54.35 -4.92 -1.20
N ALA A 10 54.79 -4.76 -2.44
CA ALA A 10 54.51 -3.62 -3.29
C ALA A 10 53.03 -3.65 -3.75
N THR A 11 52.32 -2.57 -3.42
CA THR A 11 51.02 -2.20 -3.96
C THR A 11 51.12 -1.93 -5.47
N SER A 12 50.53 -2.79 -6.29
CA SER A 12 50.42 -2.58 -7.74
C SER A 12 49.02 -2.04 -8.06
N ALA A 13 48.89 -0.72 -8.15
CA ALA A 13 47.68 -0.06 -8.64
C ALA A 13 47.65 -0.13 -10.17
N ARG A 14 46.79 -0.99 -10.73
CA ARG A 14 46.53 -1.02 -12.17
C ARG A 14 45.44 0.01 -12.49
N TYR A 15 45.86 1.14 -13.05
CA TYR A 15 44.99 2.09 -13.70
C TYR A 15 44.44 1.49 -15.00
N PHE A 16 43.16 1.15 -15.03
CA PHE A 16 42.45 0.86 -16.27
C PHE A 16 41.85 2.18 -16.80
N SER A 17 42.58 2.81 -17.72
CA SER A 17 42.07 3.90 -18.55
C SER A 17 41.35 3.29 -19.76
N THR A 18 40.03 3.37 -19.81
CA THR A 18 39.26 3.06 -21.03
C THR A 18 38.90 4.37 -21.70
N ALA A 19 39.65 4.70 -22.75
CA ALA A 19 39.39 5.85 -23.59
C ALA A 19 38.12 5.62 -24.43
N THR A 20 37.18 6.56 -24.31
CA THR A 20 35.96 6.67 -25.10
C THR A 20 36.28 6.94 -26.57
N ARG A 21 35.91 6.02 -27.47
CA ARG A 21 35.91 6.26 -28.92
C ARG A 21 34.55 6.85 -29.34
N ARG A 22 34.50 8.18 -29.44
CA ARG A 22 33.38 8.95 -29.99
C ARG A 22 33.45 8.86 -31.53
N SER A 23 32.54 8.11 -32.15
CA SER A 23 32.35 8.13 -33.60
C SER A 23 31.26 9.14 -33.95
N ASN A 24 31.67 10.32 -34.42
CA ASN A 24 30.77 11.33 -34.98
C ASN A 24 30.61 11.04 -36.48
N ASN A 25 29.57 10.29 -36.86
CA ASN A 25 29.13 10.26 -38.26
C ASN A 25 28.21 11.47 -38.52
N VAL A 26 28.83 12.55 -38.99
CA VAL A 26 28.17 13.71 -39.57
C VAL A 26 27.72 13.35 -40.99
N LEU A 27 26.44 13.01 -41.17
CA LEU A 27 25.83 12.96 -42.49
C LEU A 27 25.21 14.32 -42.80
N ARG A 28 25.77 14.99 -43.81
CA ARG A 28 25.29 16.25 -44.39
C ARG A 28 23.90 16.07 -45.02
N PRO A 29 22.98 17.03 -44.87
CA PRO A 29 21.71 17.03 -45.57
C PRO A 29 21.88 17.54 -47.00
N ARG A 30 21.28 16.83 -47.97
CA ARG A 30 21.21 17.25 -49.37
C ARG A 30 19.84 17.88 -49.63
N ASN A 31 19.88 19.15 -50.03
CA ASN A 31 18.75 19.96 -50.48
C ASN A 31 17.93 19.28 -51.59
N LEU A 32 16.61 19.22 -51.42
CA LEU A 32 15.64 19.16 -52.51
C LEU A 32 14.42 20.02 -52.12
N LYS A 33 14.20 21.08 -52.88
CA LYS A 33 13.08 22.03 -52.77
C LYS A 33 11.82 21.47 -53.47
N PRO A 34 10.62 22.04 -53.20
CA PRO A 34 9.34 21.36 -53.33
C PRO A 34 8.69 21.57 -54.71
N PHE A 35 7.91 20.58 -55.15
CA PHE A 35 6.95 20.75 -56.23
C PHE A 35 5.56 21.06 -55.64
N LEU A 36 5.07 22.25 -55.98
CA LEU A 36 3.68 22.69 -55.85
C LEU A 36 2.91 22.36 -57.13
N TYR A 37 1.58 22.51 -57.06
CA TYR A 37 0.53 22.31 -58.08
C TYR A 37 0.03 20.85 -58.18
N ALA A 38 -1.26 20.51 -58.12
CA ALA A 38 -2.50 21.26 -58.26
C ALA A 38 -3.68 20.43 -57.66
N GLY A 39 -4.82 21.06 -57.37
CA GLY A 39 -6.06 20.34 -57.08
C GLY A 39 -7.10 21.15 -56.33
N ALA A 40 -7.65 22.19 -56.97
CA ALA A 40 -8.90 22.82 -56.54
C ALA A 40 -10.08 21.93 -56.97
N GLY A 41 -11.01 21.63 -56.06
CA GLY A 41 -12.29 21.01 -56.43
C GLY A 41 -13.02 20.32 -55.29
N LEU A 42 -14.26 20.77 -55.05
CA LEU A 42 -15.35 20.16 -54.26
C LEU A 42 -15.40 20.48 -52.75
N LEU A 43 -15.85 21.69 -52.43
CA LEU A 43 -16.63 21.95 -51.22
C LEU A 43 -18.04 21.33 -51.39
N GLY A 44 -18.14 20.04 -51.14
CA GLY A 44 -19.40 19.31 -51.02
C GLY A 44 -19.85 19.30 -49.56
N GLY A 45 -21.01 19.89 -49.29
CA GLY A 45 -21.59 19.97 -47.95
C GLY A 45 -21.95 18.60 -47.39
N SER A 46 -21.26 18.20 -46.33
CA SER A 46 -21.67 17.11 -45.45
C SER A 46 -22.25 17.71 -44.18
N PHE A 47 -23.57 17.95 -44.19
CA PHE A 47 -24.37 18.01 -42.97
C PHE A 47 -24.33 16.62 -42.33
N LEU A 48 -23.33 16.37 -41.50
CA LEU A 48 -23.31 15.22 -40.61
C LEU A 48 -23.80 15.70 -39.25
N PHE A 49 -25.08 15.44 -39.03
CA PHE A 49 -25.77 15.31 -37.75
C PHE A 49 -24.82 15.31 -36.55
N SER A 50 -24.67 16.48 -35.92
CA SER A 50 -24.31 16.53 -34.51
C SER A 50 -25.50 15.97 -33.74
N SER A 51 -25.54 14.65 -33.61
CA SER A 51 -26.25 14.06 -32.49
C SER A 51 -25.42 14.44 -31.26
N THR A 52 -25.76 15.57 -30.66
CA THR A 52 -25.46 15.80 -29.26
C THR A 52 -26.16 14.70 -28.50
N ILE A 53 -25.45 13.58 -28.31
CA ILE A 53 -25.85 12.54 -27.38
C ILE A 53 -25.78 13.21 -26.00
N HIS A 54 -26.92 13.73 -25.56
CA HIS A 54 -27.14 14.12 -24.19
C HIS A 54 -27.18 12.83 -23.38
N LEU A 55 -26.05 12.52 -22.74
CA LEU A 55 -25.96 11.44 -21.77
C LEU A 55 -26.61 11.97 -20.48
N ASP A 56 -27.94 11.89 -20.41
CA ASP A 56 -28.73 12.27 -19.22
C ASP A 56 -28.65 11.21 -18.10
N ALA A 57 -27.66 10.33 -18.16
CA ALA A 57 -27.29 9.52 -17.02
C ALA A 57 -26.50 10.38 -16.06
N GLU A 58 -27.07 10.65 -14.88
CA GLU A 58 -26.33 11.05 -13.69
C GLU A 58 -25.04 10.23 -13.63
N PRO A 59 -23.86 10.84 -13.37
CA PRO A 59 -22.63 10.09 -13.23
C PRO A 59 -22.84 9.04 -12.15
N GLN A 60 -23.08 7.78 -12.54
CA GLN A 60 -22.92 6.67 -11.63
C GLN A 60 -21.44 6.61 -11.34
N GLU A 61 -21.07 7.21 -10.21
CA GLU A 61 -19.76 7.16 -9.59
C GLU A 61 -19.38 5.68 -9.43
N LYS A 62 -18.77 5.16 -10.50
CA LYS A 62 -18.08 3.90 -10.45
C LYS A 62 -16.94 4.08 -9.47
N ASP A 63 -17.02 3.27 -8.43
CA ASP A 63 -15.95 2.73 -7.61
C ASP A 63 -15.92 3.26 -6.16
N THR A 64 -16.54 2.43 -5.30
CA THR A 64 -16.29 2.29 -3.86
C THR A 64 -16.10 3.61 -3.10
N GLN A 65 -17.19 4.27 -2.75
CA GLN A 65 -17.18 5.37 -1.78
C GLN A 65 -17.13 4.81 -0.36
N VAL A 66 -15.99 4.99 0.31
CA VAL A 66 -15.96 4.86 1.75
C VAL A 66 -16.63 6.09 2.34
N ALA A 67 -17.94 6.01 2.57
CA ALA A 67 -18.71 7.06 3.20
C ALA A 67 -18.47 7.00 4.71
N ALA A 68 -17.99 8.12 5.28
CA ALA A 68 -18.09 8.34 6.72
C ALA A 68 -19.58 8.40 7.07
N VAL A 69 -20.02 7.57 8.02
CA VAL A 69 -21.45 7.49 8.38
C VAL A 69 -21.79 8.55 9.43
N ASP A 70 -20.85 8.87 10.32
CA ASP A 70 -20.98 9.92 11.34
C ASP A 70 -19.94 11.04 11.14
N GLN A 71 -20.31 12.28 11.48
CA GLN A 71 -19.46 13.47 11.36
C GLN A 71 -18.40 13.58 12.47
N ASP A 72 -18.42 12.70 13.47
CA ASP A 72 -17.46 12.72 14.56
C ASP A 72 -16.08 12.30 14.06
N THR A 73 -15.14 13.24 14.00
CA THR A 73 -13.75 12.99 13.60
C THR A 73 -12.81 13.00 14.80
N ILE A 74 -11.85 12.08 14.79
CA ILE A 74 -10.72 12.04 15.72
C ILE A 74 -9.48 12.56 14.98
N LYS A 75 -8.79 13.51 15.60
CA LYS A 75 -7.55 14.07 15.07
C LYS A 75 -6.36 13.24 15.50
N ASP A 76 -5.44 12.97 14.58
CA ASP A 76 -4.13 12.43 14.93
C ASP A 76 -3.29 13.51 15.61
N PRO A 77 -2.89 13.34 16.89
CA PRO A 77 -2.14 14.35 17.64
C PRO A 77 -0.81 14.76 17.01
N ALA A 78 -0.24 13.90 16.15
CA ALA A 78 1.05 14.18 15.53
C ALA A 78 0.94 14.90 14.18
N THR A 79 -0.18 14.80 13.47
CA THR A 79 -0.27 15.28 12.08
C THR A 79 -1.45 16.21 11.82
N ASP A 80 -2.34 16.38 12.79
CA ASP A 80 -3.61 17.12 12.69
C ASP A 80 -4.53 16.60 11.58
N ILE A 81 -4.27 15.38 11.07
CA ILE A 81 -5.13 14.72 10.09
C ILE A 81 -6.34 14.14 10.83
N GLU A 82 -7.51 14.43 10.28
CA GLU A 82 -8.78 13.99 10.86
C GLU A 82 -9.23 12.65 10.25
N PHE A 83 -9.73 11.78 11.11
CA PHE A 83 -10.26 10.47 10.74
C PHE A 83 -11.69 10.33 11.26
N PRO A 84 -12.66 9.89 10.44
CA PRO A 84 -14.02 9.66 10.92
C PRO A 84 -14.04 8.54 11.97
N THR A 85 -14.96 8.61 12.93
CA THR A 85 -15.07 7.59 13.99
C THR A 85 -15.72 6.31 13.45
N THR A 86 -16.60 6.43 12.47
CA THR A 86 -17.25 5.30 11.81
C THR A 86 -17.02 5.33 10.32
N LEU A 87 -16.83 4.15 9.75
CA LEU A 87 -16.44 3.98 8.36
C LEU A 87 -17.28 2.88 7.73
N ARG A 88 -17.93 3.18 6.61
CA ARG A 88 -18.60 2.17 5.79
C ARG A 88 -17.93 2.10 4.43
N VAL A 89 -17.36 0.94 4.12
CA VAL A 89 -16.72 0.70 2.82
C VAL A 89 -17.79 0.23 1.83
N THR A 90 -18.24 1.04 0.88
CA THR A 90 -19.24 0.60 -0.10
C THR A 90 -18.62 -0.36 -1.13
N THR A 91 -18.43 -1.63 -0.76
CA THR A 91 -18.08 -2.65 -1.75
C THR A 91 -19.34 -3.14 -2.46
N LYS A 92 -19.17 -3.94 -3.53
CA LYS A 92 -20.28 -4.63 -4.21
C LYS A 92 -21.09 -5.52 -3.26
N VAL A 93 -20.54 -5.87 -2.09
CA VAL A 93 -21.20 -6.62 -1.02
C VAL A 93 -21.51 -5.67 0.15
N LYS A 94 -22.64 -5.87 0.84
CA LYS A 94 -22.98 -5.15 2.07
C LYS A 94 -21.89 -5.39 3.11
N THR A 95 -21.13 -4.34 3.43
CA THR A 95 -20.10 -4.38 4.48
C THR A 95 -20.67 -3.93 5.82
N PRO A 96 -20.14 -4.45 6.93
CA PRO A 96 -20.48 -3.98 8.26
C PRO A 96 -19.96 -2.55 8.48
N LEU A 97 -20.56 -1.87 9.45
CA LEU A 97 -20.07 -0.57 9.92
C LEU A 97 -18.80 -0.79 10.75
N LEU A 98 -17.70 -0.16 10.33
CA LEU A 98 -16.41 -0.28 11.02
C LEU A 98 -16.24 0.87 12.00
N SER A 99 -15.77 0.57 13.20
CA SER A 99 -15.47 1.56 14.23
C SER A 99 -13.97 1.85 14.26
N LEU A 100 -13.60 3.12 14.41
CA LEU A 100 -12.22 3.56 14.58
C LEU A 100 -11.70 2.99 15.90
N VAL A 101 -10.64 2.19 15.84
CA VAL A 101 -10.02 1.58 17.03
C VAL A 101 -8.82 2.41 17.50
N GLY A 102 -8.06 2.97 16.57
CA GLY A 102 -6.94 3.85 16.94
C GLY A 102 -6.33 4.58 15.76
N VAL A 103 -5.60 5.63 16.10
CA VAL A 103 -4.85 6.49 15.17
C VAL A 103 -3.38 6.54 15.57
N GLY A 104 -2.51 6.82 14.61
CA GLY A 104 -1.11 7.10 14.87
C GLY A 104 -0.36 7.56 13.63
N VAL A 105 0.92 7.86 13.80
CA VAL A 105 1.82 8.34 12.76
C VAL A 105 2.97 7.38 12.52
N ARG A 106 3.24 7.09 11.25
CA ARG A 106 4.49 6.43 10.85
C ARG A 106 5.60 7.46 10.71
N THR A 107 6.71 7.20 11.38
CA THR A 107 7.90 8.04 11.37
C THR A 107 9.09 7.25 10.82
N VAL A 108 9.91 7.87 9.97
CA VAL A 108 11.20 7.30 9.50
C VAL A 108 12.36 7.85 10.32
N SER A 109 13.44 7.07 10.39
CA SER A 109 14.50 7.12 11.42
C SER A 109 15.33 8.41 11.50
N PHE A 110 16.02 8.53 12.65
CA PHE A 110 16.86 9.60 13.22
C PHE A 110 16.32 11.04 13.20
N LEU A 111 15.76 11.52 12.09
CA LEU A 111 15.26 12.90 11.98
C LEU A 111 13.79 13.04 12.39
N GLY A 112 13.10 11.94 12.74
CA GLY A 112 11.71 11.99 13.19
C GLY A 112 10.74 12.41 12.09
N LEU A 113 11.04 12.09 10.83
CA LEU A 113 10.23 12.51 9.69
C LEU A 113 8.92 11.72 9.62
N LYS A 114 7.80 12.42 9.78
CA LYS A 114 6.43 11.88 9.65
C LYS A 114 6.15 11.60 8.16
N VAL A 115 5.87 10.34 7.82
CA VAL A 115 5.64 9.89 6.43
C VAL A 115 4.16 9.83 6.09
N TYR A 116 3.38 9.23 6.98
CA TYR A 116 1.94 9.16 6.85
C TYR A 116 1.28 9.03 8.22
N SER A 117 0.05 9.50 8.33
CA SER A 117 -0.84 9.13 9.41
C SER A 117 -1.62 7.87 9.04
N VAL A 118 -1.92 7.05 10.03
CA VAL A 118 -2.60 5.76 9.87
C VAL A 118 -3.72 5.64 10.89
N ALA A 119 -4.88 5.18 10.44
CA ALA A 119 -6.02 4.87 11.28
C ALA A 119 -6.42 3.40 11.07
N PHE A 120 -6.68 2.71 12.17
CA PHE A 120 -7.13 1.33 12.19
C PHE A 120 -8.60 1.27 12.60
N TYR A 121 -9.40 0.65 11.74
CA TYR A 121 -10.83 0.43 11.96
C TYR A 121 -11.10 -1.07 11.99
N ALA A 122 -12.04 -1.49 12.83
CA ALA A 122 -12.47 -2.88 12.89
C ALA A 122 -13.98 -2.97 13.11
N ASP A 123 -14.56 -4.07 12.65
CA ASP A 123 -15.93 -4.45 13.00
C ASP A 123 -15.98 -5.02 14.42
N LEU A 124 -16.12 -4.13 15.41
CA LEU A 124 -16.28 -4.51 16.82
C LEU A 124 -17.67 -5.13 17.11
N ASN A 125 -18.63 -4.97 16.19
CA ASN A 125 -19.99 -5.45 16.34
C ASN A 125 -20.19 -6.88 15.83
N ASN A 126 -19.17 -7.48 15.21
CA ASN A 126 -19.20 -8.86 14.75
C ASN A 126 -19.58 -9.86 15.87
N PRO A 127 -20.62 -10.70 15.70
CA PRO A 127 -21.04 -11.70 16.69
C PRO A 127 -20.03 -12.83 16.93
N GLU A 128 -19.13 -13.10 15.98
CA GLU A 128 -18.10 -14.14 16.13
C GLU A 128 -16.91 -13.68 16.99
N LEU A 129 -16.82 -12.39 17.27
CA LEU A 129 -15.75 -11.82 18.08
C LEU A 129 -15.98 -12.11 19.56
N LYS A 130 -15.16 -13.01 20.10
CA LYS A 130 -15.11 -13.33 21.54
C LYS A 130 -13.82 -12.80 22.13
N ILE A 131 -13.91 -11.83 23.03
CA ILE A 131 -12.78 -11.21 23.71
C ILE A 131 -13.02 -11.31 25.21
N THR A 132 -12.16 -12.08 25.87
CA THR A 132 -12.18 -12.23 27.33
C THR A 132 -11.21 -11.25 27.99
N ASP A 133 -11.46 -10.91 29.25
CA ASP A 133 -10.59 -10.05 30.06
C ASP A 133 -9.20 -10.64 30.32
N SER A 134 -9.09 -11.96 30.26
CA SER A 134 -7.83 -12.68 30.48
C SER A 134 -6.84 -12.55 29.33
N MET A 135 -7.26 -12.07 28.15
CA MET A 135 -6.40 -11.95 26.98
C MET A 135 -5.48 -10.72 27.09
N THR A 136 -4.23 -10.89 26.68
CA THR A 136 -3.32 -9.76 26.55
C THR A 136 -3.80 -8.83 25.41
N PRO A 137 -3.49 -7.51 25.46
CA PRO A 137 -3.93 -6.59 24.41
C PRO A 137 -3.47 -7.00 23.00
N ASP A 138 -2.29 -7.61 22.87
CA ASP A 138 -1.77 -8.08 21.59
C ASP A 138 -2.56 -9.29 21.07
N GLU A 139 -2.98 -10.22 21.94
CA GLU A 139 -3.88 -11.32 21.58
C GLU A 139 -5.28 -10.82 21.20
N LYS A 140 -5.79 -9.78 21.89
CA LYS A 140 -7.06 -9.12 21.53
C LYS A 140 -6.98 -8.56 20.11
N ILE A 141 -5.89 -7.87 19.76
CA ILE A 141 -5.65 -7.34 18.42
C ILE A 141 -5.59 -8.47 17.38
N GLU A 142 -4.82 -9.52 17.67
CA GLU A 142 -4.72 -10.67 16.77
C GLU A 142 -6.08 -11.32 16.52
N ARG A 143 -6.89 -11.51 17.57
CA ARG A 143 -8.24 -12.05 17.47
C ARG A 143 -9.14 -11.17 16.62
N ILE A 144 -9.12 -9.86 16.83
CA ILE A 144 -9.91 -8.90 16.03
C ILE A 144 -9.53 -9.00 14.56
N VAL A 145 -8.24 -8.96 14.24
CA VAL A 145 -7.77 -9.01 12.86
C VAL A 145 -8.11 -10.34 12.21
N ARG A 146 -8.01 -11.48 12.92
CA ARG A 146 -8.31 -12.80 12.35
C ARG A 146 -9.81 -13.06 12.17
N THR A 147 -10.67 -12.51 13.02
CA THR A 147 -12.11 -12.81 13.00
C THR A 147 -12.96 -11.74 12.31
N CYS A 148 -12.54 -10.47 12.32
CA CYS A 148 -13.39 -9.36 11.90
C CYS A 148 -12.93 -8.71 10.59
N ALA A 149 -13.86 -8.00 9.94
CA ALA A 149 -13.52 -7.07 8.87
C ALA A 149 -12.71 -5.90 9.45
N CYS A 150 -11.64 -5.50 8.77
CA CYS A 150 -10.76 -4.43 9.23
C CYS A 150 -10.44 -3.45 8.09
N VAL A 151 -10.18 -2.19 8.42
CA VAL A 151 -9.63 -1.21 7.48
C VAL A 151 -8.41 -0.55 8.09
N VAL A 152 -7.35 -0.46 7.29
CA VAL A 152 -6.23 0.44 7.55
C VAL A 152 -6.31 1.58 6.55
N ARG A 153 -6.54 2.79 7.05
CA ARG A 153 -6.54 4.02 6.24
C ARG A 153 -5.20 4.72 6.42
N ILE A 154 -4.51 4.97 5.33
CA ILE A 154 -3.22 5.65 5.29
C ILE A 154 -3.39 7.01 4.62
N VAL A 155 -2.94 8.07 5.27
CA VAL A 155 -2.97 9.42 4.72
C VAL A 155 -1.55 9.99 4.69
N PRO A 156 -0.93 10.14 3.51
CA PRO A 156 0.42 10.68 3.39
C PRO A 156 0.49 12.12 3.88
N THR A 157 1.47 12.41 4.75
CA THR A 157 1.73 13.77 5.23
C THR A 157 2.64 14.55 4.28
N ARG A 158 3.17 13.89 3.24
CA ARG A 158 4.03 14.46 2.20
C ARG A 158 3.77 13.77 0.87
N ASN A 159 4.22 14.38 -0.22
CA ASN A 159 4.21 13.73 -1.53
C ASN A 159 5.14 12.51 -1.51
N THR A 160 4.65 11.39 -2.02
CA THR A 160 5.38 10.13 -2.13
C THR A 160 4.99 9.43 -3.43
N SER A 161 5.37 8.17 -3.61
CA SER A 161 4.97 7.35 -4.76
C SER A 161 4.39 6.02 -4.29
N PHE A 162 3.50 5.45 -5.10
CA PHE A 162 3.00 4.10 -4.86
C PHE A 162 4.14 3.06 -4.89
N THR A 163 5.19 3.27 -5.69
CA THR A 163 6.41 2.47 -5.72
C THR A 163 7.09 2.41 -4.34
N HIS A 164 7.29 3.54 -3.67
CA HIS A 164 7.89 3.56 -2.33
C HIS A 164 7.02 2.86 -1.28
N LEU A 165 5.71 3.06 -1.36
CA LEU A 165 4.76 2.43 -0.44
C LEU A 165 4.72 0.91 -0.64
N ARG A 166 4.65 0.46 -1.90
CA ARG A 166 4.74 -0.94 -2.30
C ARG A 166 5.99 -1.60 -1.76
N ASP A 167 7.16 -1.00 -1.98
CA ASP A 167 8.42 -1.58 -1.57
C ASP A 167 8.51 -1.70 -0.04
N ALA A 168 7.96 -0.72 0.69
CA ALA A 168 7.83 -0.79 2.14
C ALA A 168 6.91 -1.93 2.60
N PHE A 169 5.78 -2.13 1.92
CA PHE A 169 4.84 -3.22 2.20
C PHE A 169 5.43 -4.60 1.89
N VAL A 170 6.03 -4.78 0.71
CA VAL A 170 6.67 -6.05 0.32
C VAL A 170 7.78 -6.41 1.30
N ARG A 171 8.60 -5.43 1.72
CA ARG A 171 9.63 -5.65 2.75
C ARG A 171 9.01 -6.06 4.10
N ALA A 172 7.97 -5.37 4.56
CA ALA A 172 7.31 -5.70 5.82
C ALA A 172 6.67 -7.10 5.80
N THR A 173 6.03 -7.49 4.70
CA THR A 173 5.50 -8.85 4.53
C THR A 173 6.62 -9.89 4.50
N GLY A 174 7.75 -9.61 3.84
CA GLY A 174 8.91 -10.48 3.86
C GLY A 174 9.49 -10.67 5.27
N GLU A 175 9.58 -9.59 6.06
CA GLU A 175 9.98 -9.65 7.48
C GLU A 175 9.01 -10.51 8.31
N ARG A 176 7.70 -10.42 8.05
CA ARG A 176 6.68 -11.30 8.66
C ARG A 176 6.89 -12.77 8.29
N MET A 177 7.19 -13.08 7.04
CA MET A 177 7.43 -14.47 6.62
C MET A 177 8.65 -15.06 7.35
N VAL A 178 9.73 -14.29 7.47
CA VAL A 178 10.92 -14.71 8.25
C VAL A 178 10.55 -14.94 9.72
N LEU A 179 9.72 -14.07 10.30
CA LEU A 179 9.28 -14.23 11.68
C LEU A 179 8.35 -15.45 11.86
N GLY A 180 7.42 -15.67 10.93
CA GLY A 180 6.51 -16.82 10.93
C GLY A 180 7.27 -18.14 10.86
N ARG A 181 8.31 -18.22 10.01
CA ARG A 181 9.22 -19.38 9.95
C ARG A 181 9.95 -19.60 11.28
N LYS A 182 10.44 -18.53 11.91
CA LYS A 182 11.10 -18.62 13.23
C LYS A 182 10.15 -19.08 14.34
N LYS A 183 8.88 -18.66 14.29
CA LYS A 183 7.86 -19.04 15.27
C LYS A 183 7.22 -20.41 14.97
N GLY A 184 7.50 -21.01 13.80
CA GLY A 184 6.85 -22.24 13.34
C GLY A 184 5.39 -22.07 12.94
N THR A 185 4.91 -20.83 12.75
CA THR A 185 3.53 -20.51 12.33
C THR A 185 3.36 -20.42 10.82
N LEU A 186 4.42 -20.66 10.05
CA LEU A 186 4.41 -20.69 8.60
C LEU A 186 5.20 -21.90 8.15
N SER A 187 4.52 -22.87 7.51
CA SER A 187 5.17 -24.05 6.93
C SER A 187 5.96 -23.68 5.68
N GLU A 188 6.87 -24.56 5.24
CA GLU A 188 7.60 -24.30 3.99
C GLU A 188 6.68 -24.37 2.76
N GLU A 189 5.67 -25.23 2.79
CA GLU A 189 4.63 -25.33 1.76
C GLU A 189 3.81 -24.02 1.68
N GLU A 190 3.33 -23.53 2.83
CA GLU A 190 2.61 -22.25 2.91
C GLU A 190 3.49 -21.08 2.44
N ALA A 191 4.78 -21.09 2.76
CA ALA A 191 5.71 -20.05 2.32
C ALA A 191 5.85 -20.02 0.78
N VAL A 192 5.79 -21.19 0.12
CA VAL A 192 5.76 -21.28 -1.34
C VAL A 192 4.44 -20.73 -1.89
N GLU A 193 3.31 -21.06 -1.28
CA GLU A 193 1.99 -20.58 -1.69
C GLU A 193 1.86 -19.05 -1.59
N VAL A 194 2.38 -18.45 -0.51
CA VAL A 194 2.39 -17.00 -0.29
C VAL A 194 3.19 -16.25 -1.38
N GLY A 195 4.09 -16.92 -2.09
CA GLY A 195 4.88 -16.32 -3.17
C GLY A 195 4.03 -15.72 -4.30
N LEU A 196 2.89 -16.34 -4.66
CA LEU A 196 1.99 -15.84 -5.71
C LEU A 196 1.24 -14.57 -5.26
N PRO A 197 0.53 -14.55 -4.11
CA PRO A 197 -0.05 -13.33 -3.53
C PRO A 197 0.96 -12.20 -3.35
N LEU A 198 2.21 -12.49 -2.95
CA LEU A 198 3.24 -11.47 -2.77
C LEU A 198 3.68 -10.84 -4.11
N ARG A 199 3.78 -11.63 -5.18
CA ARG A 199 4.02 -11.10 -6.54
C ARG A 199 2.84 -10.26 -7.01
N LYS A 200 1.60 -10.70 -6.75
CA LYS A 200 0.38 -9.94 -7.06
C LYS A 200 0.39 -8.59 -6.32
N LEU A 201 0.72 -8.57 -5.02
CA LEU A 201 0.88 -7.35 -4.23
C LEU A 201 1.82 -6.36 -4.92
N LYS A 202 2.98 -6.84 -5.42
CA LYS A 202 3.94 -5.98 -6.12
C LYS A 202 3.36 -5.38 -7.41
N THR A 203 2.52 -6.12 -8.13
CA THR A 203 1.93 -5.67 -9.40
C THR A 203 0.73 -4.73 -9.25
N LEU A 204 0.04 -4.72 -8.10
CA LEU A 204 -1.13 -3.87 -7.88
C LEU A 204 -0.79 -2.38 -7.84
N PHE A 205 0.43 -2.02 -7.41
CA PHE A 205 0.82 -0.64 -7.23
C PHE A 205 1.40 -0.05 -8.52
N PRO A 206 0.78 0.98 -9.10
CA PRO A 206 1.27 1.64 -10.30
C PRO A 206 2.57 2.42 -10.01
N ASN A 207 3.32 2.72 -11.05
CA ASN A 207 4.46 3.63 -10.94
C ASN A 207 4.04 5.09 -11.07
N SER A 208 3.13 5.54 -10.20
CA SER A 208 2.60 6.91 -10.17
C SER A 208 2.84 7.58 -8.82
N PRO A 209 2.86 8.93 -8.78
CA PRO A 209 2.97 9.65 -7.52
C PRO A 209 1.67 9.53 -6.71
N LEU A 210 1.83 9.48 -5.38
CA LEU A 210 0.74 9.58 -4.42
C LEU A 210 0.83 10.95 -3.74
N LYS A 211 -0.20 11.78 -3.95
CA LYS A 211 -0.25 13.15 -3.44
C LYS A 211 -0.42 13.16 -1.92
N LYS A 212 0.09 14.22 -1.29
CA LYS A 212 -0.17 14.54 0.12
C LYS A 212 -1.69 14.56 0.39
N HIS A 213 -2.10 14.05 1.54
CA HIS A 213 -3.50 13.99 2.00
C HIS A 213 -4.46 13.16 1.14
N THR A 214 -3.99 12.41 0.14
CA THR A 214 -4.83 11.44 -0.56
C THR A 214 -4.94 10.16 0.28
N PRO A 215 -6.13 9.80 0.79
CA PRO A 215 -6.31 8.60 1.60
C PRO A 215 -6.15 7.34 0.74
N LEU A 216 -5.39 6.37 1.24
CA LEU A 216 -5.35 5.02 0.72
C LEU A 216 -6.00 4.11 1.75
N ASP A 217 -7.12 3.50 1.37
CA ASP A 217 -7.86 2.58 2.21
C ASP A 217 -7.51 1.14 1.85
N ILE A 218 -7.17 0.36 2.86
CA ILE A 218 -6.86 -1.06 2.73
C ILE A 218 -7.90 -1.82 3.54
N PHE A 219 -8.81 -2.49 2.86
CA PHE A 219 -9.91 -3.24 3.44
C PHE A 219 -9.57 -4.74 3.50
N LEU A 220 -9.63 -5.30 4.69
CA LEU A 220 -9.55 -6.74 4.94
C LEU A 220 -10.97 -7.28 5.15
N ALA A 221 -11.41 -8.15 4.23
CA ALA A 221 -12.71 -8.79 4.33
C ALA A 221 -12.80 -9.70 5.56
N PRO A 222 -14.02 -9.91 6.12
CA PRO A 222 -14.19 -10.93 7.17
C PRO A 222 -13.86 -12.32 6.61
N PRO A 223 -13.41 -13.26 7.45
CA PRO A 223 -13.17 -14.64 7.03
C PRO A 223 -14.50 -15.28 6.58
N VAL A 224 -14.48 -15.99 5.45
CA VAL A 224 -15.64 -16.74 4.94
C VAL A 224 -15.22 -18.21 4.84
N PRO A 225 -15.93 -19.14 5.50
CA PRO A 225 -15.59 -20.56 5.43
C PRO A 225 -15.50 -21.06 3.98
N GLY A 226 -14.40 -21.74 3.65
CA GLY A 226 -14.17 -22.31 2.32
C GLY A 226 -13.74 -21.33 1.24
N ARG A 227 -13.44 -20.06 1.56
CA ARG A 227 -12.87 -19.08 0.63
C ARG A 227 -11.63 -18.44 1.22
N GLN A 228 -10.66 -18.17 0.35
CA GLN A 228 -9.48 -17.41 0.73
C GLN A 228 -9.85 -16.00 1.14
N ARG A 229 -9.19 -15.50 2.18
CA ARG A 229 -9.43 -14.15 2.67
C ARG A 229 -8.94 -13.09 1.70
N VAL A 230 -9.78 -12.08 1.47
CA VAL A 230 -9.51 -11.02 0.49
C VAL A 230 -9.01 -9.75 1.18
N LEU A 231 -7.89 -9.23 0.71
CA LEU A 231 -7.32 -7.93 1.03
C LEU A 231 -7.48 -6.99 -0.17
N ILE A 232 -8.23 -5.92 -0.01
CA ILE A 232 -8.56 -4.97 -1.08
C ILE A 232 -7.85 -3.64 -0.82
N PHE A 233 -7.04 -3.22 -1.77
CA PHE A 233 -6.48 -1.88 -1.85
C PHE A 233 -7.43 -1.03 -2.70
N ARG A 234 -7.98 0.03 -2.11
CA ARG A 234 -8.90 0.93 -2.80
C ARG A 234 -8.25 1.47 -4.07
N ASP A 235 -8.99 1.38 -5.17
CA ASP A 235 -8.60 1.81 -6.53
C ASP A 235 -7.40 1.07 -7.16
N LEU A 236 -6.80 0.11 -6.46
CA LEU A 236 -5.62 -0.64 -6.92
C LEU A 236 -5.91 -2.12 -7.16
N GLY A 237 -6.89 -2.70 -6.47
CA GLY A 237 -7.34 -4.08 -6.65
C GLY A 237 -7.20 -4.94 -5.38
N GLY A 238 -7.40 -6.25 -5.52
CA GLY A 238 -7.47 -7.19 -4.39
C GLY A 238 -6.55 -8.41 -4.49
N ILE A 239 -6.18 -8.95 -3.32
CA ILE A 239 -5.36 -10.14 -3.15
C ILE A 239 -6.13 -11.15 -2.32
N GLU A 240 -6.04 -12.42 -2.69
CA GLU A 240 -6.67 -13.53 -1.98
C GLU A 240 -5.55 -14.36 -1.36
N SER A 241 -5.54 -14.47 -0.04
CA SER A 241 -4.57 -15.27 0.71
C SER A 241 -4.96 -15.34 2.19
N ASP A 242 -5.08 -16.55 2.72
CA ASP A 242 -5.42 -16.75 4.14
C ASP A 242 -4.29 -16.36 5.08
N TRP A 243 -3.05 -16.47 4.62
CA TRP A 243 -1.89 -16.04 5.39
C TRP A 243 -1.55 -14.56 5.13
N LEU A 244 -1.35 -14.15 3.88
CA LEU A 244 -0.85 -12.80 3.59
C LEU A 244 -1.85 -11.70 3.96
N ALA A 245 -3.17 -11.93 3.81
CA ALA A 245 -4.17 -10.90 4.08
C ALA A 245 -4.22 -10.47 5.57
N PRO A 246 -4.37 -11.36 6.57
CA PRO A 246 -4.32 -10.97 7.98
C PRO A 246 -2.92 -10.50 8.40
N GLU A 247 -1.86 -11.15 7.91
CA GLU A 247 -0.48 -10.81 8.25
C GLU A 247 -0.09 -9.41 7.77
N PHE A 248 -0.66 -8.98 6.64
CA PHE A 248 -0.58 -7.60 6.15
C PHE A 248 -1.26 -6.60 7.09
N ILE A 249 -2.19 -6.96 7.97
CA ILE A 249 -2.70 -6.01 8.97
C ILE A 249 -1.90 -6.14 10.26
N LEU A 250 -1.54 -7.37 10.65
CA LEU A 250 -0.75 -7.64 11.85
C LEU A 250 0.64 -7.01 11.85
N HIS A 251 1.25 -6.74 10.69
CA HIS A 251 2.54 -6.04 10.63
C HIS A 251 2.50 -4.64 11.26
N TYR A 252 1.33 -4.00 11.39
CA TYR A 252 1.17 -2.73 12.10
C TYR A 252 1.28 -2.86 13.62
N PHE A 253 1.14 -4.08 14.16
CA PHE A 253 1.01 -4.33 15.60
C PHE A 253 2.08 -5.27 16.17
N GLU A 254 2.78 -6.03 15.33
CA GLU A 254 3.88 -6.90 15.79
C GLU A 254 5.04 -6.08 16.39
N ASN A 255 5.51 -6.47 17.58
CA ASN A 255 6.50 -5.73 18.36
C ASN A 255 6.02 -4.28 18.64
N ASN A 256 6.76 -3.27 18.18
CA ASN A 256 6.33 -1.86 18.21
C ASN A 256 5.58 -1.44 16.94
N GLY A 257 5.40 -2.36 15.99
CA GLY A 257 4.76 -2.11 14.70
C GLY A 257 5.52 -1.12 13.82
N VAL A 258 4.93 -0.80 12.68
CA VAL A 258 5.39 0.28 11.81
C VAL A 258 5.07 1.67 12.40
N SER A 259 4.08 1.72 13.30
CA SER A 259 3.63 2.92 13.99
C SER A 259 3.44 2.62 15.50
N PRO A 260 4.43 2.95 16.35
CA PRO A 260 4.32 2.73 17.79
C PRO A 260 3.15 3.49 18.42
N SER A 261 2.89 4.71 17.92
CA SER A 261 1.75 5.53 18.36
C SER A 261 0.40 4.86 18.06
N LEU A 262 0.25 4.22 16.90
CA LEU A 262 -0.96 3.48 16.56
C LEU A 262 -1.19 2.33 17.54
N LYS A 263 -0.15 1.54 17.82
CA LYS A 263 -0.27 0.41 18.75
C LYS A 263 -0.67 0.89 20.15
N GLN A 264 -0.09 1.97 20.65
CA GLN A 264 -0.44 2.53 21.96
C GLN A 264 -1.90 2.97 22.03
N THR A 265 -2.41 3.69 21.02
CA THR A 265 -3.81 4.12 20.96
C THR A 265 -4.76 2.92 20.89
N VAL A 266 -4.44 1.91 20.08
CA VAL A 266 -5.26 0.69 19.95
C VAL A 266 -5.26 -0.11 21.26
N VAL A 267 -4.10 -0.32 21.87
CA VAL A 267 -3.99 -1.00 23.17
C VAL A 267 -4.78 -0.25 24.24
N ALA A 268 -4.68 1.08 24.30
CA ALA A 268 -5.45 1.88 25.25
C ALA A 268 -6.96 1.68 25.10
N ARG A 269 -7.47 1.62 23.87
CA ARG A 269 -8.89 1.38 23.60
C ARG A 269 -9.33 -0.05 23.91
N LEU A 270 -8.45 -1.03 23.70
CA LEU A 270 -8.77 -2.45 23.87
C LEU A 270 -8.57 -2.98 25.30
N LYS A 271 -7.95 -2.20 26.20
CA LYS A 271 -7.78 -2.59 27.62
C LYS A 271 -9.10 -2.99 28.24
N ASP A 272 -10.10 -2.11 28.14
CA ASP A 272 -11.40 -2.27 28.81
C ASP A 272 -12.46 -2.91 27.87
N PHE A 273 -12.07 -3.31 26.66
CA PHE A 273 -12.99 -3.90 25.69
C PHE A 273 -13.17 -5.40 25.94
N VAL A 274 -14.43 -5.81 26.09
CA VAL A 274 -14.87 -7.19 26.37
C VAL A 274 -16.08 -7.51 25.50
N LYS A 275 -16.15 -8.73 24.98
CA LYS A 275 -17.29 -9.20 24.18
C LYS A 275 -17.48 -10.70 24.23
#